data_AF-A0A2M8F8X8-F1
#
_entry.id   AF-A0A2M8F8X8-F1
#
_cell.length_a   1.000
_cell.length_b   1.000
_cell.length_c   1.000
_cell.angle_alpha   90.00
_cell.angle_beta   90.00
_cell.angle_gamma   90.00
#
_symmetry.space_group_name_H-M   'P 1'
#
loop_
_entity.id
_entity.type
_entity.pdbx_description
1 polymer ?
#
loop_
_entity_poly.entity_id
_entity_poly.type
_entity_poly.pdbx_seq_one_letter_code
_entity_poly.pdbx_strand_id
1 'polypeptide(L)'
;MTHITSHISFKELSCVICVMCNIQRMLPYLKKFHINKQGNLLLFVMIFGSLAFTMIVMGVSSYALFENQASNRKQLRDLSFHIAEAGINYYRWHLAHSPEDYQDGTGEAGPYVHAFEDKNGDVIGYFSLEIDPPLPGTTIVNFRSTGWTIAQPQNTRTIGVRVGYPALTDFSFVENSDMSFSYTTEVHGKVHSNGGIEFNGTTDSLLQSAKETYRPAGESQDKPGIWGDGGPTTFWEYPVPPKDFDSITTDLSSIRDAADAGGLHFYSSGDEGYHMVFQADGTFRLFLVTRRRGYTDLCKVVYDGWCYSGTVYYDIRNETELGTYTIPDNGAIFVEDDVWVEGVVNGHVTVGAGRFPVLESTYQEIYPVGNITLNEKESDDVLGLIAQGDIVYPRNTPDDMTLEAALLSQFKEIYRPYYQNSIKNSLTIFGSQISYAGGGVKWGNPVVSGFINTSYIYDGNLRYLVPPGFPVEPTYELISWEEIET
;
A
#
# COMPACT_ATOMS: atom_id res chain seq x y z
N MET A 1 -12.77 -26.14 35.71
CA MET A 1 -13.54 -27.09 36.54
C MET A 1 -14.00 -28.22 35.63
N THR A 2 -13.21 -29.27 35.50
CA THR A 2 -13.59 -30.56 34.90
C THR A 2 -12.52 -31.59 35.27
N HIS A 3 -12.96 -32.63 35.97
CA HIS A 3 -12.20 -33.80 36.38
C HIS A 3 -11.92 -34.70 35.17
N ILE A 4 -10.70 -35.24 35.07
CA ILE A 4 -10.45 -36.54 34.42
C ILE A 4 -9.70 -37.41 35.43
N THR A 5 -10.44 -38.34 36.02
CA THR A 5 -9.97 -39.44 36.85
C THR A 5 -9.45 -40.57 35.96
N SER A 6 -8.17 -40.94 36.08
CA SER A 6 -7.68 -42.23 35.59
C SER A 6 -7.58 -43.23 36.75
N HIS A 7 -8.36 -44.30 36.61
CA HIS A 7 -8.40 -45.47 37.48
C HIS A 7 -7.06 -46.22 37.45
N ILE A 8 -6.36 -46.26 38.58
CA ILE A 8 -5.35 -47.30 38.83
C ILE A 8 -6.09 -48.51 39.42
N SER A 9 -6.09 -49.58 38.65
CA SER A 9 -6.69 -50.87 38.97
C SER A 9 -6.01 -51.52 40.18
N PHE A 10 -6.82 -51.92 41.17
CA PHE A 10 -6.43 -52.65 42.40
C PHE A 10 -5.77 -54.03 42.15
N LYS A 11 -5.57 -54.44 40.88
CA LYS A 11 -4.96 -55.72 40.51
C LYS A 11 -3.43 -55.75 40.64
N GLU A 12 -2.74 -54.62 40.61
CA GLU A 12 -1.26 -54.60 40.67
C GLU A 12 -0.70 -54.70 42.11
N LEU A 13 -1.44 -54.25 43.13
CA LEU A 13 -0.99 -54.38 44.53
C LEU A 13 -1.03 -55.83 45.06
N SER A 14 -1.83 -56.71 44.45
CA SER A 14 -1.92 -58.12 44.88
C SER A 14 -0.72 -58.97 44.42
N CYS A 15 0.04 -58.52 43.41
CA CYS A 15 1.20 -59.26 42.91
C CYS A 15 2.47 -58.98 43.75
N VAL A 16 2.61 -57.76 44.28
CA VAL A 16 3.79 -57.36 45.07
C VAL A 16 3.83 -58.05 46.44
N ILE A 17 2.67 -58.29 47.07
CA ILE A 17 2.59 -58.95 48.38
C ILE A 17 2.84 -60.47 48.28
N CYS A 18 2.52 -61.10 47.13
CA CYS A 18 2.75 -62.53 46.92
C CYS A 18 4.24 -62.88 46.70
N VAL A 19 5.03 -61.95 46.15
CA VAL A 19 6.47 -62.13 45.96
C VAL A 19 7.22 -62.04 47.30
N MET A 20 6.81 -61.15 48.21
CA MET A 20 7.46 -61.02 49.53
C MET A 20 7.21 -62.22 50.46
N CYS A 21 6.08 -62.92 50.34
CA CYS A 21 5.75 -64.06 51.19
C CYS A 21 6.55 -65.35 50.86
N ASN A 22 7.05 -65.50 49.62
CA ASN A 22 7.84 -66.67 49.22
C ASN A 22 9.33 -66.56 49.59
N ILE A 23 9.84 -65.35 49.83
CA ILE A 23 11.25 -65.13 50.19
C ILE A 23 11.55 -65.64 51.61
N GLN A 24 10.59 -65.57 52.54
CA GLN A 24 10.78 -66.07 53.92
C GLN A 24 10.82 -67.60 54.04
N ARG A 25 10.27 -68.36 53.08
CA ARG A 25 10.26 -69.84 53.14
C ARG A 25 11.55 -70.50 52.64
N MET A 26 12.46 -69.78 51.96
CA MET A 26 13.73 -70.34 51.48
C MET A 26 14.91 -70.19 52.44
N LEU A 27 14.76 -69.49 53.57
CA LEU A 27 15.85 -69.23 54.51
C LEU A 27 16.54 -70.47 55.12
N PRO A 28 15.89 -71.62 55.39
CA PRO A 28 16.60 -72.78 55.94
C PRO A 28 17.42 -73.56 54.91
N TYR A 29 17.16 -73.40 53.61
CA TYR A 29 17.90 -74.10 52.54
C TYR A 29 19.23 -73.45 52.17
N LEU A 30 19.46 -72.20 52.59
CA LEU A 30 20.72 -71.47 52.33
C LEU A 30 21.88 -71.89 53.27
N LYS A 31 21.63 -72.68 54.31
CA LYS A 31 22.65 -73.10 55.30
C LYS A 31 23.56 -74.26 54.87
N LYS A 32 23.50 -74.69 53.60
CA LYS A 32 24.39 -75.74 53.08
C LYS A 32 25.05 -75.41 51.74
N PHE A 33 25.38 -74.15 51.51
CA PHE A 33 26.37 -73.79 50.48
C PHE A 33 27.73 -73.57 51.15
N HIS A 34 28.66 -74.48 50.87
CA HIS A 34 30.07 -74.28 51.18
C HIS A 34 30.53 -72.92 50.65
N ILE A 35 31.32 -72.21 51.48
CA ILE A 35 31.92 -70.93 51.15
C ILE A 35 32.88 -71.14 49.96
N ASN A 36 32.40 -70.82 48.77
CA ASN A 36 33.26 -70.52 47.63
C ASN A 36 33.02 -69.05 47.26
N LYS A 37 33.95 -68.17 47.65
CA LYS A 37 33.85 -66.70 47.46
C LYS A 37 34.10 -66.26 46.00
N GLN A 38 34.08 -67.17 45.03
CA GLN A 38 34.42 -66.89 43.62
C GLN A 38 33.19 -66.82 42.66
N GLY A 39 31.94 -66.78 43.16
CA GLY A 39 30.74 -66.74 42.30
C GLY A 39 29.69 -65.64 42.55
N ASN A 40 29.66 -65.00 43.73
CA ASN A 40 28.58 -64.05 44.08
C ASN A 40 28.67 -62.68 43.39
N LEU A 41 29.88 -62.21 43.09
CA LEU A 41 30.09 -60.96 42.33
C LEU A 41 29.52 -61.09 40.92
N LEU A 42 29.66 -62.27 40.32
CA LEU A 42 29.22 -62.56 38.95
C LEU A 42 27.69 -62.53 38.84
N LEU A 43 26.99 -63.05 39.86
CA LEU A 43 25.53 -62.94 39.99
C LEU A 43 25.05 -61.49 40.13
N PHE A 44 25.71 -60.69 40.96
CA PHE A 44 25.39 -59.26 41.11
C PHE A 44 25.62 -58.49 39.80
N VAL A 45 26.75 -58.71 39.13
CA VAL A 45 27.06 -58.06 37.84
C VAL A 45 26.09 -58.50 36.74
N MET A 46 25.65 -59.76 36.71
CA MET A 46 24.65 -60.20 35.73
C MET A 46 23.29 -59.55 35.98
N ILE A 47 22.82 -59.48 37.22
CA ILE A 47 21.50 -58.91 37.52
C ILE A 47 21.51 -57.39 37.36
N PHE A 48 22.44 -56.68 37.99
CA PHE A 48 22.49 -55.21 37.88
C PHE A 48 22.97 -54.76 36.50
N GLY A 49 23.87 -55.50 35.85
CA GLY A 49 24.30 -55.23 34.48
C GLY A 49 23.17 -55.44 33.47
N SER A 50 22.36 -56.49 33.61
CA SER A 50 21.18 -56.69 32.74
C SER A 50 20.09 -55.67 33.00
N LEU A 51 19.83 -55.27 34.25
CA LEU A 51 18.88 -54.21 34.59
C LEU A 51 19.34 -52.84 34.07
N ALA A 52 20.62 -52.49 34.25
CA ALA A 52 21.17 -51.24 33.73
C ALA A 52 21.16 -51.23 32.19
N PHE A 53 21.56 -52.33 31.56
CA PHE A 53 21.54 -52.46 30.10
C PHE A 53 20.13 -52.33 29.54
N THR A 54 19.14 -53.04 30.10
CA THR A 54 17.75 -52.94 29.66
C THR A 54 17.18 -51.53 29.87
N MET A 55 17.49 -50.86 30.99
CA MET A 55 17.06 -49.48 31.24
C MET A 55 17.67 -48.50 30.24
N ILE A 56 18.96 -48.63 29.92
CA ILE A 56 19.63 -47.78 28.92
C ILE A 56 19.02 -48.03 27.53
N VAL A 57 18.84 -49.30 27.13
CA VAL A 57 18.26 -49.65 25.82
C VAL A 57 16.82 -49.12 25.71
N MET A 58 15.98 -49.32 26.73
CA MET A 58 14.62 -48.77 26.75
C MET A 58 14.62 -47.23 26.69
N GLY A 59 15.51 -46.57 27.44
CA GLY A 59 15.66 -45.12 27.43
C GLY A 59 16.01 -44.59 26.03
N VAL A 60 17.06 -45.15 25.40
CA VAL A 60 17.50 -44.74 24.05
C VAL A 60 16.43 -45.03 23.00
N SER A 61 15.78 -46.20 23.05
CA SER A 61 14.69 -46.54 22.11
C SER A 61 13.49 -45.61 22.26
N SER A 62 13.09 -45.27 23.50
CA SER A 62 11.99 -44.33 23.75
C SER A 62 12.30 -42.92 23.24
N TYR A 63 13.54 -42.45 23.46
CA TYR A 63 14.03 -41.18 22.95
C TYR A 63 14.03 -41.16 21.41
N ALA A 64 14.53 -42.22 20.76
CA ALA A 64 14.55 -42.31 19.30
C ALA A 64 13.13 -42.28 18.69
N LEU A 65 12.16 -42.94 19.33
CA LEU A 65 10.76 -42.89 18.88
C LEU A 65 10.15 -41.50 19.07
N PHE A 66 10.40 -40.86 20.21
CA PHE A 66 9.95 -39.50 20.47
C PHE A 66 10.54 -38.51 19.46
N GLU A 67 11.83 -38.59 19.20
CA GLU A 67 12.53 -37.76 18.23
C GLU A 67 12.01 -37.99 16.81
N ASN A 68 11.74 -39.24 16.42
CA ASN A 68 11.14 -39.54 15.13
C ASN A 68 9.73 -38.92 14.99
N GLN A 69 8.89 -39.04 16.01
CA GLN A 69 7.56 -38.44 16.00
C GLN A 69 7.63 -36.90 15.97
N ALA A 70 8.55 -36.30 16.73
CA ALA A 70 8.77 -34.85 16.74
C ALA A 70 9.27 -34.35 15.37
N SER A 71 10.22 -35.07 14.77
CA SER A 71 10.73 -34.79 13.42
C SER A 71 9.64 -34.85 12.36
N ASN A 72 8.83 -35.93 12.37
CA ASN A 72 7.72 -36.07 11.42
C ASN A 72 6.67 -34.96 11.59
N ARG A 73 6.36 -34.56 12.83
CA ARG A 73 5.45 -33.43 13.10
C ARG A 73 6.01 -32.12 12.57
N LYS A 74 7.31 -31.87 12.75
CA LYS A 74 7.97 -30.68 12.21
C LYS A 74 7.92 -30.67 10.69
N GLN A 75 8.27 -31.79 10.05
CA GLN A 75 8.22 -31.93 8.60
C GLN A 75 6.81 -31.68 8.05
N LEU A 76 5.77 -32.26 8.67
CA LEU A 76 4.39 -32.07 8.23
C LEU A 76 3.89 -30.64 8.45
N ARG A 77 4.37 -29.97 9.50
CA ARG A 77 4.11 -28.54 9.74
C ARG A 77 4.76 -27.66 8.67
N ASP A 78 6.02 -27.92 8.33
CA ASP A 78 6.72 -27.21 7.26
C ASP A 78 6.03 -27.46 5.91
N LEU A 79 5.57 -28.70 5.66
CA LEU A 79 4.81 -29.04 4.46
C LEU A 79 3.46 -28.30 4.42
N SER A 80 2.72 -28.22 5.52
CA SER A 80 1.46 -27.45 5.56
C SER A 80 1.67 -25.97 5.27
N PHE A 81 2.80 -25.39 5.69
CA PHE A 81 3.18 -24.02 5.35
C PHE A 81 3.44 -23.85 3.84
N HIS A 82 4.19 -24.77 3.22
CA HIS A 82 4.41 -24.73 1.77
C HIS A 82 3.13 -24.95 0.97
N ILE A 83 2.20 -25.78 1.45
CA ILE A 83 0.89 -25.95 0.83
C ILE A 83 0.07 -24.65 0.92
N ALA A 84 0.10 -23.97 2.07
CA ALA A 84 -0.53 -22.66 2.22
C ALA A 84 0.08 -21.64 1.25
N GLU A 85 1.41 -21.60 1.12
CA GLU A 85 2.15 -20.72 0.22
C GLU A 85 1.83 -21.02 -1.26
N ALA A 86 1.65 -22.29 -1.61
CA ALA A 86 1.19 -22.68 -2.94
C ALA A 86 -0.20 -22.10 -3.25
N GLY A 87 -1.13 -22.13 -2.28
CA GLY A 87 -2.44 -21.50 -2.44
C GLY A 87 -2.34 -19.99 -2.66
N ILE A 88 -1.44 -19.31 -1.94
CA ILE A 88 -1.18 -17.88 -2.18
C ILE A 88 -0.69 -17.64 -3.61
N ASN A 89 0.31 -18.39 -4.05
CA ASN A 89 0.88 -18.20 -5.39
C ASN A 89 -0.10 -18.56 -6.51
N TYR A 90 -0.93 -19.58 -6.30
CA TYR A 90 -2.02 -19.92 -7.20
C TYR A 90 -3.00 -18.76 -7.34
N TYR A 91 -3.49 -18.20 -6.23
CA TYR A 91 -4.48 -17.14 -6.31
C TYR A 91 -3.89 -15.82 -6.82
N ARG A 92 -2.60 -15.53 -6.55
CA ARG A 92 -1.88 -14.42 -7.20
C ARG A 92 -1.84 -14.58 -8.72
N TRP A 93 -1.55 -15.79 -9.21
CA TRP A 93 -1.58 -16.08 -10.64
C TRP A 93 -3.01 -15.92 -11.20
N HIS A 94 -4.03 -16.39 -10.46
CA HIS A 94 -5.43 -16.26 -10.85
C HIS A 94 -5.84 -14.79 -11.00
N LEU A 95 -5.61 -13.96 -9.98
CA LEU A 95 -5.90 -12.52 -10.02
C LEU A 95 -5.14 -11.79 -11.12
N ALA A 96 -3.90 -12.21 -11.43
CA ALA A 96 -3.14 -11.63 -12.53
C ALA A 96 -3.75 -11.92 -13.93
N HIS A 97 -4.55 -12.98 -14.06
CA HIS A 97 -5.23 -13.34 -15.31
C HIS A 97 -6.71 -12.97 -15.33
N SER A 98 -7.35 -12.91 -14.17
CA SER A 98 -8.76 -12.56 -13.96
C SER A 98 -8.90 -11.55 -12.82
N PRO A 99 -8.62 -10.26 -13.06
CA PRO A 99 -8.53 -9.23 -12.01
C PRO A 99 -9.77 -8.99 -11.14
N GLU A 100 -10.95 -9.23 -11.70
CA GLU A 100 -12.25 -8.98 -11.06
C GLU A 100 -12.86 -10.25 -10.45
N ASP A 101 -12.15 -11.38 -10.52
CA ASP A 101 -12.66 -12.66 -10.05
C ASP A 101 -12.25 -12.94 -8.59
N TYR A 102 -13.06 -12.38 -7.69
CA TYR A 102 -12.94 -12.60 -6.24
C TYR A 102 -13.60 -13.91 -5.76
N GLN A 103 -14.02 -14.77 -6.70
CA GLN A 103 -14.74 -16.02 -6.40
C GLN A 103 -14.07 -17.26 -6.98
N ASP A 104 -12.77 -17.15 -7.31
CA ASP A 104 -11.93 -18.26 -7.75
C ASP A 104 -12.51 -19.05 -8.94
N GLY A 105 -13.21 -18.33 -9.83
CA GLY A 105 -13.83 -18.89 -11.04
C GLY A 105 -15.09 -19.72 -10.79
N THR A 106 -15.57 -19.82 -9.55
CA THR A 106 -16.72 -20.67 -9.20
C THR A 106 -18.07 -19.98 -9.30
N GLY A 107 -18.11 -18.64 -9.18
CA GLY A 107 -19.35 -17.86 -9.16
C GLY A 107 -20.13 -17.93 -7.84
N GLU A 108 -19.60 -18.64 -6.83
CA GLU A 108 -20.24 -18.86 -5.53
C GLU A 108 -19.31 -18.39 -4.40
N ALA A 109 -19.87 -18.14 -3.22
CA ALA A 109 -19.07 -17.76 -2.06
C ALA A 109 -18.23 -18.94 -1.53
N GLY A 110 -16.98 -18.67 -1.15
CA GLY A 110 -16.04 -19.65 -0.60
C GLY A 110 -16.46 -20.25 0.75
N PRO A 111 -15.61 -21.08 1.37
CA PRO A 111 -14.18 -21.25 1.09
C PRO A 111 -13.86 -22.12 -0.13
N TYR A 112 -12.78 -21.77 -0.84
CA TYR A 112 -12.35 -22.48 -2.06
C TYR A 112 -11.24 -23.48 -1.74
N VAL A 113 -11.55 -24.77 -1.82
CA VAL A 113 -10.63 -25.85 -1.43
C VAL A 113 -10.02 -26.52 -2.65
N HIS A 114 -8.69 -26.57 -2.68
CA HIS A 114 -7.90 -27.17 -3.75
C HIS A 114 -7.01 -28.28 -3.23
N ALA A 115 -6.83 -29.31 -4.04
CA ALA A 115 -5.89 -30.40 -3.77
C ALA A 115 -4.45 -29.95 -4.11
N PHE A 116 -3.51 -30.31 -3.24
CA PHE A 116 -2.08 -30.14 -3.50
C PHE A 116 -1.44 -31.49 -3.82
N GLU A 117 -0.96 -31.63 -5.05
CA GLU A 117 -0.40 -32.86 -5.60
C GLU A 117 1.13 -32.85 -5.57
N ASP A 118 1.72 -34.03 -5.40
CA ASP A 118 3.15 -34.22 -5.57
C ASP A 118 3.53 -34.32 -7.06
N LYS A 119 4.83 -34.48 -7.33
CA LYS A 119 5.35 -34.61 -8.71
C LYS A 119 4.78 -35.82 -9.49
N ASN A 120 4.18 -36.79 -8.80
CA ASN A 120 3.62 -38.00 -9.40
C ASN A 120 2.09 -37.90 -9.59
N GLY A 121 1.47 -36.80 -9.12
CA GLY A 121 0.02 -36.60 -9.16
C GLY A 121 -0.71 -37.14 -7.93
N ASP A 122 0.01 -37.58 -6.88
CA ASP A 122 -0.63 -38.04 -5.66
C ASP A 122 -0.97 -36.84 -4.76
N VAL A 123 -2.21 -36.75 -4.29
CA VAL A 123 -2.62 -35.69 -3.35
C VAL A 123 -1.94 -35.90 -2.01
N ILE A 124 -1.21 -34.89 -1.53
CA ILE A 124 -0.48 -34.92 -0.24
C ILE A 124 -1.07 -33.95 0.79
N GLY A 125 -1.93 -33.04 0.36
CA GLY A 125 -2.65 -32.12 1.22
C GLY A 125 -3.64 -31.25 0.47
N TYR A 126 -4.15 -30.25 1.15
CA TYR A 126 -5.14 -29.31 0.62
C TYR A 126 -4.83 -27.91 1.12
N PHE A 127 -5.21 -26.92 0.32
CA PHE A 127 -5.29 -25.54 0.78
C PHE A 127 -6.72 -25.02 0.57
N SER A 128 -7.12 -24.10 1.45
CA SER A 128 -8.39 -23.39 1.39
C SER A 128 -8.12 -21.90 1.26
N LEU A 129 -8.78 -21.26 0.30
CA LEU A 129 -8.73 -19.82 0.11
C LEU A 129 -9.96 -19.15 0.73
N GLU A 130 -9.70 -18.07 1.46
CA GLU A 130 -10.67 -17.09 1.91
C GLU A 130 -10.30 -15.74 1.29
N ILE A 131 -11.21 -15.16 0.51
CA ILE A 131 -10.94 -13.97 -0.30
C ILE A 131 -11.90 -12.87 0.15
N ASP A 132 -11.32 -11.74 0.55
CA ASP A 132 -12.04 -10.53 0.87
C ASP A 132 -11.91 -9.57 -0.33
N PRO A 133 -13.01 -9.28 -1.05
CA PRO A 133 -12.98 -8.35 -2.18
C PRO A 133 -12.60 -6.93 -1.71
N PRO A 134 -12.10 -6.08 -2.62
CA PRO A 134 -11.71 -4.72 -2.27
C PRO A 134 -12.91 -3.91 -1.79
N LEU A 135 -12.67 -2.98 -0.85
CA LEU A 135 -13.66 -2.00 -0.45
C LEU A 135 -13.98 -1.08 -1.65
N PRO A 136 -15.22 -0.55 -1.77
CA PRO A 136 -15.54 0.44 -2.80
C PRO A 136 -14.53 1.58 -2.79
N GLY A 137 -13.97 1.90 -3.96
CA GLY A 137 -12.95 2.95 -4.11
C GLY A 137 -11.50 2.51 -3.86
N THR A 138 -11.25 1.25 -3.52
CA THR A 138 -9.90 0.67 -3.35
C THR A 138 -9.64 -0.46 -4.34
N THR A 139 -8.37 -0.81 -4.57
CA THR A 139 -7.97 -1.93 -5.44
C THR A 139 -7.28 -3.06 -4.67
N ILE A 140 -7.33 -3.01 -3.34
CA ILE A 140 -6.62 -3.93 -2.46
C ILE A 140 -7.46 -5.14 -2.16
N VAL A 141 -6.96 -6.29 -2.57
CA VAL A 141 -7.57 -7.59 -2.28
C VAL A 141 -6.80 -8.22 -1.13
N ASN A 142 -7.53 -8.62 -0.10
CA ASN A 142 -6.97 -9.41 0.99
C ASN A 142 -7.39 -10.86 0.78
N PHE A 143 -6.46 -11.79 0.85
CA PHE A 143 -6.80 -13.20 0.82
C PHE A 143 -5.89 -14.02 1.72
N ARG A 144 -6.47 -15.08 2.26
CA ARG A 144 -5.85 -15.97 3.22
C ARG A 144 -5.86 -17.37 2.65
N SER A 145 -4.71 -18.05 2.72
CA SER A 145 -4.58 -19.44 2.32
C SER A 145 -4.26 -20.28 3.55
N THR A 146 -5.17 -21.19 3.89
CA THR A 146 -4.99 -22.16 4.97
C THR A 146 -4.61 -23.52 4.39
N GLY A 147 -3.39 -23.99 4.65
CA GLY A 147 -2.87 -25.27 4.17
C GLY A 147 -2.83 -26.35 5.24
N TRP A 148 -3.12 -27.59 4.88
CA TRP A 148 -2.95 -28.78 5.73
C TRP A 148 -2.56 -30.02 4.93
N THR A 149 -1.98 -31.00 5.62
CA THR A 149 -1.59 -32.29 5.01
C THR A 149 -2.67 -33.35 5.27
N ILE A 150 -2.74 -34.37 4.42
CA ILE A 150 -3.65 -35.52 4.65
C ILE A 150 -3.27 -36.27 5.94
N ALA A 151 -1.98 -36.36 6.23
CA ALA A 151 -1.47 -37.07 7.40
C ALA A 151 -1.84 -36.37 8.72
N GLN A 152 -1.98 -35.04 8.72
CA GLN A 152 -2.35 -34.24 9.89
C GLN A 152 -3.33 -33.12 9.53
N PRO A 153 -4.62 -33.43 9.32
CA PRO A 153 -5.61 -32.44 8.90
C PRO A 153 -5.92 -31.38 9.96
N GLN A 154 -5.60 -31.66 11.22
CA GLN A 154 -5.84 -30.74 12.36
C GLN A 154 -4.70 -29.73 12.55
N ASN A 155 -3.56 -29.93 11.90
CA ASN A 155 -2.42 -29.02 11.98
C ASN A 155 -2.42 -28.16 10.73
N THR A 156 -3.12 -27.03 10.79
CA THR A 156 -3.23 -26.05 9.72
C THR A 156 -2.19 -24.94 9.86
N ARG A 157 -1.82 -24.32 8.74
CA ARG A 157 -1.03 -23.10 8.70
C ARG A 157 -1.74 -22.11 7.80
N THR A 158 -1.85 -20.86 8.22
CA THR A 158 -2.55 -19.83 7.46
C THR A 158 -1.57 -18.72 7.11
N ILE A 159 -1.53 -18.37 5.84
CA ILE A 159 -0.78 -17.22 5.34
C ILE A 159 -1.79 -16.19 4.86
N GLY A 160 -1.66 -14.96 5.35
CA GLY A 160 -2.41 -13.80 4.90
C GLY A 160 -1.57 -12.96 3.96
N VAL A 161 -2.18 -12.55 2.85
CA VAL A 161 -1.54 -11.68 1.87
C VAL A 161 -2.48 -10.53 1.52
N ARG A 162 -1.86 -9.37 1.31
CA ARG A 162 -2.51 -8.22 0.69
C ARG A 162 -1.85 -7.96 -0.65
N VAL A 163 -2.64 -7.94 -1.72
CA VAL A 163 -2.20 -7.54 -3.04
C VAL A 163 -3.03 -6.36 -3.51
N GLY A 164 -2.41 -5.51 -4.31
CA GLY A 164 -3.11 -4.44 -4.98
C GLY A 164 -2.28 -3.99 -6.16
N TYR A 165 -2.88 -3.16 -6.98
CA TYR A 165 -2.14 -2.45 -7.99
C TYR A 165 -1.32 -1.35 -7.32
N PRO A 166 0.02 -1.27 -7.54
CA PRO A 166 0.77 -0.16 -7.02
C PRO A 166 0.22 1.12 -7.65
N ALA A 167 -0.28 2.00 -6.81
CA ALA A 167 -0.81 3.27 -7.25
C ALA A 167 0.36 4.20 -7.57
N LEU A 168 0.19 5.05 -8.59
CA LEU A 168 1.15 6.12 -8.86
C LEU A 168 1.22 7.13 -7.72
N THR A 169 0.23 7.10 -6.84
CA THR A 169 0.26 7.82 -5.59
C THR A 169 1.37 7.33 -4.65
N ASP A 170 2.04 6.18 -4.85
CA ASP A 170 3.23 5.74 -4.05
C ASP A 170 4.47 6.65 -4.22
N PHE A 171 4.33 7.71 -5.02
CA PHE A 171 5.33 8.73 -5.26
C PHE A 171 4.82 10.09 -4.76
N SER A 172 5.72 10.90 -4.21
CA SER A 172 5.44 12.33 -3.99
C SER A 172 5.24 13.05 -5.33
N PHE A 173 5.95 12.60 -6.37
CA PHE A 173 5.87 13.15 -7.71
C PHE A 173 5.99 12.08 -8.79
N VAL A 174 5.12 12.16 -9.78
CA VAL A 174 5.25 11.45 -11.06
C VAL A 174 4.98 12.44 -12.20
N GLU A 175 5.99 12.75 -13.00
CA GLU A 175 5.85 13.67 -14.14
C GLU A 175 6.26 13.04 -15.47
N ASN A 176 5.53 13.33 -16.55
CA ASN A 176 5.90 12.95 -17.91
C ASN A 176 6.79 13.99 -18.62
N SER A 177 7.53 14.77 -17.85
CA SER A 177 8.26 15.97 -18.28
C SER A 177 9.52 16.19 -17.45
N ASP A 178 10.36 17.14 -17.86
CA ASP A 178 11.53 17.54 -17.08
C ASP A 178 11.11 18.28 -15.80
N MET A 179 11.84 18.05 -14.70
CA MET A 179 11.58 18.65 -13.39
C MET A 179 12.77 19.48 -12.91
N SER A 180 12.51 20.54 -12.13
CA SER A 180 13.56 21.31 -11.44
C SER A 180 13.17 21.62 -10.00
N PHE A 181 14.08 21.33 -9.07
CA PHE A 181 13.94 21.55 -7.65
C PHE A 181 15.01 22.54 -7.18
N SER A 182 14.57 23.58 -6.46
CA SER A 182 15.44 24.62 -5.92
C SER A 182 16.15 24.18 -4.63
N TYR A 183 17.18 24.93 -4.21
CA TYR A 183 17.88 24.69 -2.93
C TYR A 183 17.05 24.93 -1.67
N THR A 184 15.89 25.57 -1.80
CA THR A 184 14.90 25.74 -0.72
C THR A 184 13.76 24.72 -0.84
N THR A 185 14.03 23.58 -1.48
CA THR A 185 13.08 22.49 -1.65
C THR A 185 13.51 21.27 -0.86
N GLU A 186 12.56 20.71 -0.09
CA GLU A 186 12.71 19.47 0.66
C GLU A 186 11.72 18.45 0.11
N VAL A 187 12.17 17.21 -0.11
CA VAL A 187 11.36 16.11 -0.63
C VAL A 187 11.48 14.90 0.29
N HIS A 188 10.34 14.43 0.80
CA HIS A 188 10.21 13.27 1.66
C HIS A 188 9.34 12.22 0.98
N GLY A 189 9.91 11.48 0.04
CA GLY A 189 9.20 10.46 -0.73
C GLY A 189 9.80 10.25 -2.12
N LYS A 190 9.33 9.21 -2.81
CA LYS A 190 9.87 8.86 -4.13
C LYS A 190 9.47 9.91 -5.17
N VAL A 191 10.38 10.21 -6.09
CA VAL A 191 10.14 11.09 -7.24
C VAL A 191 10.45 10.31 -8.51
N HIS A 192 9.56 10.39 -9.50
CA HIS A 192 9.78 9.84 -10.82
C HIS A 192 9.52 10.90 -11.90
N SER A 193 10.43 10.98 -12.87
CA SER A 193 10.25 11.78 -14.09
C SER A 193 10.55 10.92 -15.33
N ASN A 194 9.70 10.98 -16.35
CA ASN A 194 10.03 10.45 -17.67
C ASN A 194 11.02 11.35 -18.45
N GLY A 195 11.15 12.60 -18.01
CA GLY A 195 12.18 13.54 -18.43
C GLY A 195 13.44 13.43 -17.58
N GLY A 196 14.17 14.54 -17.48
CA GLY A 196 15.28 14.68 -16.55
C GLY A 196 14.97 15.56 -15.35
N ILE A 197 15.77 15.43 -14.29
CA ILE A 197 15.58 16.12 -13.02
C ILE A 197 16.80 16.99 -12.72
N GLU A 198 16.58 18.30 -12.60
CA GLU A 198 17.52 19.21 -11.95
C GLU A 198 17.20 19.25 -10.45
N PHE A 199 18.06 18.70 -9.60
CA PHE A 199 17.84 18.62 -8.15
C PHE A 199 18.87 19.42 -7.37
N ASN A 200 18.46 20.57 -6.84
CA ASN A 200 19.29 21.41 -5.98
C ASN A 200 18.88 21.37 -4.49
N GLY A 201 17.82 20.62 -4.14
CA GLY A 201 17.24 20.54 -2.80
C GLY A 201 17.78 19.41 -1.92
N THR A 202 17.00 19.04 -0.91
CA THR A 202 17.28 17.90 -0.01
C THR A 202 16.23 16.80 -0.17
N THR A 203 16.68 15.55 -0.09
CA THR A 203 15.81 14.36 -0.14
C THR A 203 16.26 13.30 0.86
N ASP A 204 15.34 12.45 1.30
CA ASP A 204 15.62 11.23 2.07
C ASP A 204 15.14 9.93 1.37
N SER A 205 14.70 10.04 0.12
CA SER A 205 14.14 8.94 -0.66
C SER A 205 14.57 9.01 -2.13
N LEU A 206 14.20 7.99 -2.91
CA LEU A 206 14.66 7.78 -4.29
C LEU A 206 14.17 8.86 -5.26
N LEU A 207 15.10 9.34 -6.09
CA LEU A 207 14.80 10.17 -7.26
C LEU A 207 15.10 9.35 -8.50
N GLN A 208 14.12 9.23 -9.39
CA GLN A 208 14.16 8.35 -10.54
C GLN A 208 13.92 9.15 -11.82
N SER A 209 14.83 9.00 -12.79
CA SER A 209 14.69 9.59 -14.12
C SER A 209 14.73 8.50 -15.18
N ALA A 210 13.80 8.56 -16.14
CA ALA A 210 13.81 7.64 -17.27
C ALA A 210 14.92 7.95 -18.30
N LYS A 211 15.45 9.17 -18.27
CA LYS A 211 16.54 9.59 -19.15
C LYS A 211 17.89 9.16 -18.60
N GLU A 212 18.75 8.64 -19.45
CA GLU A 212 20.19 8.51 -19.15
C GLU A 212 20.87 9.88 -19.22
N THR A 213 20.55 10.63 -20.28
CA THR A 213 20.91 12.03 -20.48
C THR A 213 19.76 12.80 -21.14
N TYR A 214 19.72 14.11 -20.91
CA TYR A 214 18.77 15.02 -21.54
C TYR A 214 19.38 16.43 -21.66
N ARG A 215 18.76 17.31 -22.45
CA ARG A 215 19.15 18.72 -22.53
C ARG A 215 18.09 19.57 -21.83
N PRO A 216 18.38 20.12 -20.64
CA PRO A 216 17.46 21.02 -19.97
C PRO A 216 17.10 22.23 -20.84
N ALA A 217 15.89 22.74 -20.68
CA ALA A 217 15.46 23.95 -21.37
C ALA A 217 16.38 25.14 -21.03
N GLY A 218 16.87 25.85 -22.04
CA GLY A 218 17.79 26.99 -21.86
C GLY A 218 19.27 26.61 -21.72
N GLU A 219 19.60 25.32 -21.66
CA GLU A 219 20.99 24.84 -21.60
C GLU A 219 21.56 24.49 -22.98
N SER A 220 22.87 24.67 -23.13
CA SER A 220 23.59 24.37 -24.38
C SER A 220 24.23 22.99 -24.40
N GLN A 221 24.29 22.32 -23.25
CA GLN A 221 24.95 21.04 -23.05
C GLN A 221 24.00 20.03 -22.45
N ASP A 222 24.26 18.76 -22.77
CA ASP A 222 23.49 17.65 -22.23
C ASP A 222 23.93 17.37 -20.79
N LYS A 223 22.94 17.04 -19.96
CA LYS A 223 23.12 16.68 -18.56
C LYS A 223 22.72 15.22 -18.35
N PRO A 224 23.23 14.56 -17.31
CA PRO A 224 22.69 13.26 -16.89
C PRO A 224 21.20 13.36 -16.53
N GLY A 225 20.51 12.23 -16.52
CA GLY A 225 19.09 12.14 -16.15
C GLY A 225 18.75 12.82 -14.83
N ILE A 226 19.66 12.78 -13.86
CA ILE A 226 19.57 13.58 -12.63
C ILE A 226 20.89 14.34 -12.45
N TRP A 227 20.79 15.64 -12.17
CA TRP A 227 21.95 16.52 -11.93
C TRP A 227 21.56 17.69 -11.01
N GLY A 228 22.54 18.37 -10.44
CA GLY A 228 22.33 19.55 -9.58
C GLY A 228 23.26 19.53 -8.38
N ASP A 229 23.13 20.54 -7.52
CA ASP A 229 23.95 20.71 -6.31
C ASP A 229 23.31 20.10 -5.05
N GLY A 230 22.12 19.51 -5.19
CA GLY A 230 21.33 18.92 -4.10
C GLY A 230 21.80 17.52 -3.70
N GLY A 231 21.10 16.89 -2.76
CA GLY A 231 21.40 15.50 -2.39
C GLY A 231 20.58 14.95 -1.22
N PRO A 232 20.97 13.78 -0.70
CA PRO A 232 22.12 12.95 -1.09
C PRO A 232 22.00 12.32 -2.49
N THR A 233 23.11 12.27 -3.24
CA THR A 233 23.14 11.65 -4.58
C THR A 233 23.04 10.13 -4.56
N THR A 234 23.17 9.48 -3.39
CA THR A 234 22.98 8.04 -3.21
C THR A 234 21.57 7.56 -3.54
N PHE A 235 20.61 8.48 -3.53
CA PHE A 235 19.21 8.20 -3.86
C PHE A 235 18.88 8.45 -5.34
N TRP A 236 19.85 8.87 -6.15
CA TRP A 236 19.62 9.18 -7.56
C TRP A 236 19.76 7.91 -8.41
N GLU A 237 18.68 7.52 -9.07
CA GLU A 237 18.60 6.36 -9.94
C GLU A 237 18.22 6.77 -11.36
N TYR A 238 19.14 6.60 -12.30
CA TYR A 238 18.90 6.85 -13.72
C TYR A 238 19.91 6.10 -14.60
N PRO A 239 19.49 5.59 -15.78
CA PRO A 239 18.12 5.56 -16.27
C PRO A 239 17.28 4.46 -15.60
N VAL A 240 15.99 4.72 -15.40
CA VAL A 240 14.96 3.72 -15.05
C VAL A 240 13.93 3.59 -16.19
N PRO A 241 13.08 2.55 -16.22
CA PRO A 241 11.98 2.49 -17.18
C PRO A 241 11.01 3.68 -17.02
N PRO A 242 10.53 4.28 -18.12
CA PRO A 242 9.51 5.33 -18.04
C PRO A 242 8.17 4.77 -17.55
N LYS A 243 7.40 5.61 -16.86
CA LYS A 243 6.01 5.33 -16.48
C LYS A 243 5.10 5.61 -17.67
N ASP A 244 4.17 4.71 -17.95
CA ASP A 244 3.25 4.83 -19.08
C ASP A 244 2.05 5.71 -18.71
N PHE A 245 2.08 6.96 -19.17
CA PHE A 245 0.98 7.91 -18.95
C PHE A 245 -0.24 7.69 -19.85
N ASP A 246 -0.15 6.93 -20.93
CA ASP A 246 -1.31 6.65 -21.78
C ASP A 246 -2.27 5.68 -21.08
N SER A 247 -1.72 4.73 -20.33
CA SER A 247 -2.48 3.79 -19.49
C SER A 247 -3.22 4.48 -18.32
N ILE A 248 -2.76 5.67 -17.90
CA ILE A 248 -3.32 6.48 -16.81
C ILE A 248 -4.62 7.20 -17.21
N THR A 249 -4.87 7.39 -18.52
CA THR A 249 -5.91 8.30 -19.02
C THR A 249 -7.38 7.82 -18.88
N THR A 250 -7.65 6.74 -18.14
CA THR A 250 -8.95 6.06 -18.12
C THR A 250 -9.95 6.50 -17.02
N ASP A 251 -9.61 7.48 -16.17
CA ASP A 251 -10.23 7.55 -14.83
C ASP A 251 -11.21 8.72 -14.53
N LEU A 252 -11.40 9.67 -15.43
CA LEU A 252 -12.41 10.72 -15.21
C LEU A 252 -13.83 10.27 -15.56
N SER A 253 -13.98 9.30 -16.48
CA SER A 253 -15.30 8.74 -16.80
C SER A 253 -15.81 7.82 -15.71
N SER A 254 -14.93 7.05 -15.05
CA SER A 254 -15.27 6.22 -13.90
C SER A 254 -15.75 7.08 -12.73
N ILE A 255 -15.09 8.21 -12.45
CA ILE A 255 -15.52 9.16 -11.42
C ILE A 255 -16.88 9.77 -11.77
N ARG A 256 -17.11 10.18 -13.02
CA ARG A 256 -18.43 10.66 -13.46
C ARG A 256 -19.50 9.60 -13.24
N ASP A 257 -19.26 8.37 -13.69
CA ASP A 257 -20.22 7.28 -13.58
C ASP A 257 -20.48 6.92 -12.11
N ALA A 258 -19.47 6.97 -11.23
CA ALA A 258 -19.61 6.81 -9.78
C ALA A 258 -20.37 7.97 -9.13
N ALA A 259 -20.15 9.20 -9.58
CA ALA A 259 -20.89 10.39 -9.14
C ALA A 259 -22.38 10.27 -9.52
N ASP A 260 -22.69 9.77 -10.72
CA ASP A 260 -24.06 9.45 -11.14
C ASP A 260 -24.64 8.25 -10.34
N ALA A 261 -23.81 7.30 -9.93
CA ALA A 261 -24.17 6.10 -9.18
C ALA A 261 -24.08 6.27 -7.65
N GLY A 262 -24.61 7.37 -7.12
CA GLY A 262 -24.72 7.61 -5.67
C GLY A 262 -23.70 8.57 -5.07
N GLY A 263 -22.88 9.21 -5.91
CA GLY A 263 -22.04 10.34 -5.51
C GLY A 263 -22.71 11.69 -5.76
N LEU A 264 -21.91 12.73 -6.03
CA LEU A 264 -22.41 14.07 -6.37
C LEU A 264 -21.89 14.51 -7.73
N HIS A 265 -22.81 14.72 -8.66
CA HIS A 265 -22.52 15.24 -9.99
C HIS A 265 -23.04 16.67 -10.13
N PHE A 266 -22.12 17.61 -10.32
CA PHE A 266 -22.41 19.00 -10.64
C PHE A 266 -22.23 19.25 -12.14
N TYR A 267 -23.35 19.35 -12.85
CA TYR A 267 -23.37 19.73 -14.26
C TYR A 267 -22.86 21.16 -14.46
N SER A 268 -22.63 21.52 -15.73
CA SER A 268 -22.22 22.88 -16.07
C SER A 268 -23.12 23.93 -15.43
N SER A 269 -22.48 24.85 -14.71
CA SER A 269 -23.08 25.94 -13.96
C SER A 269 -23.73 26.99 -14.86
N GLY A 270 -23.32 27.07 -16.12
CA GLY A 270 -23.68 28.16 -17.04
C GLY A 270 -22.91 29.46 -16.79
N ASP A 271 -22.05 29.51 -15.77
CA ASP A 271 -21.17 30.62 -15.43
C ASP A 271 -19.69 30.18 -15.47
N GLU A 272 -18.87 30.53 -14.47
CA GLU A 272 -17.42 30.30 -14.47
C GLU A 272 -17.02 28.99 -13.79
N GLY A 273 -17.91 28.36 -13.01
CA GLY A 273 -17.68 27.11 -12.30
C GLY A 273 -18.07 27.14 -10.82
N TYR A 274 -17.46 26.27 -10.01
CA TYR A 274 -17.87 26.04 -8.63
C TYR A 274 -16.74 26.20 -7.63
N HIS A 275 -17.02 26.79 -6.48
CA HIS A 275 -16.08 26.84 -5.37
C HIS A 275 -16.57 25.94 -4.24
N MET A 276 -15.73 24.98 -3.84
CA MET A 276 -15.99 24.00 -2.79
C MET A 276 -15.13 24.30 -1.55
N VAL A 277 -15.81 24.50 -0.43
CA VAL A 277 -15.17 24.75 0.87
C VAL A 277 -15.50 23.59 1.80
N PHE A 278 -14.55 22.67 1.96
CA PHE A 278 -14.67 21.50 2.83
C PHE A 278 -14.67 21.88 4.32
N GLN A 279 -15.44 21.12 5.11
CA GLN A 279 -15.65 21.34 6.54
C GLN A 279 -15.32 20.08 7.33
N ALA A 280 -14.81 20.28 8.55
CA ALA A 280 -14.37 19.21 9.45
C ALA A 280 -15.51 18.26 9.91
N ASP A 281 -16.77 18.60 9.63
CA ASP A 281 -17.94 17.79 9.97
C ASP A 281 -18.36 16.80 8.87
N GLY A 282 -17.54 16.62 7.83
CA GLY A 282 -17.81 15.71 6.71
C GLY A 282 -18.75 16.31 5.66
N THR A 283 -18.88 17.64 5.64
CA THR A 283 -19.66 18.38 4.64
C THR A 283 -18.80 19.37 3.87
N PHE A 284 -19.34 19.94 2.80
CA PHE A 284 -18.72 21.05 2.09
C PHE A 284 -19.77 22.10 1.69
N ARG A 285 -19.38 23.37 1.70
CA ARG A 285 -20.17 24.46 1.14
C ARG A 285 -19.84 24.64 -0.33
N LEU A 286 -20.87 24.77 -1.14
CA LEU A 286 -20.74 24.97 -2.57
C LEU A 286 -21.19 26.38 -2.95
N PHE A 287 -20.36 27.07 -3.72
CA PHE A 287 -20.67 28.38 -4.29
C PHE A 287 -20.60 28.31 -5.81
N LEU A 288 -21.51 29.03 -6.46
CA LEU A 288 -21.46 29.33 -7.88
C LEU A 288 -20.53 30.51 -8.12
N VAL A 289 -19.45 30.31 -8.87
CA VAL A 289 -18.55 31.38 -9.27
C VAL A 289 -19.14 32.10 -10.48
N THR A 290 -19.53 33.35 -10.29
CA THR A 290 -20.20 34.16 -11.33
C THR A 290 -19.22 35.08 -12.04
N ARG A 291 -18.04 35.31 -11.45
CA ARG A 291 -17.02 36.15 -12.06
C ARG A 291 -15.63 35.86 -11.53
N ARG A 292 -14.68 35.76 -12.45
CA ARG A 292 -13.25 35.64 -12.15
C ARG A 292 -12.54 37.00 -12.14
N ARG A 293 -11.44 37.06 -11.39
CA ARG A 293 -10.56 38.22 -11.30
C ARG A 293 -9.36 38.03 -12.23
N GLY A 294 -9.18 38.99 -13.12
CA GLY A 294 -8.05 39.02 -14.04
C GLY A 294 -6.78 39.50 -13.36
N TYR A 295 -5.69 38.79 -13.58
CA TYR A 295 -4.32 39.20 -13.23
C TYR A 295 -3.40 39.07 -14.44
N THR A 296 -2.30 39.83 -14.43
CA THR A 296 -1.26 39.68 -15.44
C THR A 296 -0.32 38.55 -15.05
N ASP A 297 -0.36 37.48 -15.83
CA ASP A 297 0.69 36.49 -15.89
C ASP A 297 1.77 37.02 -16.84
N LEU A 298 2.99 37.11 -16.35
CA LEU A 298 4.12 37.65 -17.09
C LEU A 298 4.81 36.57 -17.97
N CYS A 299 4.46 35.30 -17.82
CA CYS A 299 4.92 34.20 -18.67
C CYS A 299 3.77 33.26 -19.07
N LYS A 300 2.66 33.84 -19.56
CA LYS A 300 1.47 33.08 -19.97
C LYS A 300 1.74 32.11 -21.13
N VAL A 301 2.54 32.54 -22.10
CA VAL A 301 2.92 31.72 -23.26
C VAL A 301 4.42 31.78 -23.41
N VAL A 302 5.05 30.61 -23.54
CA VAL A 302 6.44 30.49 -23.93
C VAL A 302 6.51 30.18 -25.42
N TYR A 303 7.15 31.06 -26.19
CA TYR A 303 7.39 30.84 -27.61
C TYR A 303 8.83 31.22 -27.96
N ASP A 304 9.55 30.31 -28.60
CA ASP A 304 10.96 30.48 -28.98
C ASP A 304 11.88 30.86 -27.79
N GLY A 305 11.58 30.31 -26.60
CA GLY A 305 12.31 30.59 -25.35
C GLY A 305 11.97 31.93 -24.70
N TRP A 306 10.99 32.68 -25.22
CA TRP A 306 10.55 33.96 -24.65
C TRP A 306 9.17 33.85 -23.99
N CYS A 307 9.07 34.42 -22.78
CA CYS A 307 7.82 34.58 -22.04
C CYS A 307 7.02 35.76 -22.59
N TYR A 308 5.76 35.51 -22.94
CA TYR A 308 4.79 36.53 -23.33
C TYR A 308 3.74 36.71 -22.24
N SER A 309 3.60 37.96 -21.77
CA SER A 309 2.62 38.29 -20.74
C SER A 309 1.20 38.31 -21.27
N GLY A 310 0.22 37.92 -20.46
CA GLY A 310 -1.19 38.00 -20.79
C GLY A 310 -2.07 38.09 -19.55
N THR A 311 -3.35 38.41 -19.74
CA THR A 311 -4.32 38.33 -18.66
C THR A 311 -4.79 36.89 -18.50
N VAL A 312 -4.80 36.45 -17.24
CA VAL A 312 -5.30 35.15 -16.78
C VAL A 312 -6.36 35.37 -15.71
N TYR A 313 -7.28 34.41 -15.56
CA TYR A 313 -8.46 34.52 -14.72
C TYR A 313 -8.55 33.29 -13.82
N TYR A 314 -7.71 33.21 -12.79
CA TYR A 314 -7.64 32.06 -11.89
C TYR A 314 -8.25 32.34 -10.51
N ASP A 315 -8.41 33.60 -10.12
CA ASP A 315 -8.92 33.98 -8.81
C ASP A 315 -10.42 34.29 -8.84
N ILE A 316 -11.12 33.97 -7.76
CA ILE A 316 -12.53 34.30 -7.60
C ILE A 316 -12.69 35.81 -7.38
N ARG A 317 -13.68 36.42 -8.05
CA ARG A 317 -14.09 37.81 -7.81
C ARG A 317 -15.45 37.88 -7.13
N ASN A 318 -16.44 37.19 -7.69
CA ASN A 318 -17.81 37.13 -7.19
C ASN A 318 -18.29 35.67 -7.19
N GLU A 319 -19.00 35.31 -6.14
CA GLU A 319 -19.63 34.00 -5.99
C GLU A 319 -20.96 34.13 -5.27
N THR A 320 -21.83 33.12 -5.41
CA THR A 320 -23.11 33.03 -4.70
C THR A 320 -23.23 31.65 -4.09
N GLU A 321 -23.57 31.57 -2.81
CA GLU A 321 -23.73 30.29 -2.12
C GLU A 321 -24.94 29.51 -2.68
N LEU A 322 -24.71 28.25 -3.03
CA LEU A 322 -25.75 27.32 -3.48
C LEU A 322 -26.28 26.47 -2.33
N GLY A 323 -25.41 26.10 -1.39
CA GLY A 323 -25.79 25.34 -0.19
C GLY A 323 -24.64 24.54 0.41
N THR A 324 -25.00 23.70 1.38
CA THR A 324 -24.08 22.74 2.03
C THR A 324 -24.48 21.33 1.64
N TYR A 325 -23.48 20.52 1.29
CA TYR A 325 -23.63 19.15 0.82
C TYR A 325 -22.79 18.22 1.71
N THR A 326 -23.29 17.02 1.98
CA THR A 326 -22.52 15.99 2.68
C THR A 326 -21.60 15.28 1.70
N ILE A 327 -20.38 14.94 2.12
CA ILE A 327 -19.48 14.12 1.30
C ILE A 327 -20.15 12.75 1.08
N PRO A 328 -20.28 12.28 -0.17
CA PRO A 328 -20.99 11.02 -0.44
C PRO A 328 -20.21 9.81 0.08
N ASP A 329 -20.92 8.76 0.51
CA ASP A 329 -20.31 7.53 1.04
C ASP A 329 -19.37 6.82 0.05
N ASN A 330 -19.62 6.98 -1.26
CA ASN A 330 -18.76 6.43 -2.31
C ASN A 330 -17.57 7.33 -2.67
N GLY A 331 -17.46 8.51 -2.03
CA GLY A 331 -16.37 9.46 -2.20
C GLY A 331 -16.32 10.17 -3.55
N ALA A 332 -17.25 9.95 -4.48
CA ALA A 332 -17.16 10.47 -5.84
C ALA A 332 -17.89 11.81 -6.01
N ILE A 333 -17.13 12.87 -6.28
CA ILE A 333 -17.65 14.18 -6.68
C ILE A 333 -17.13 14.51 -8.08
N PHE A 334 -18.04 14.74 -9.03
CA PHE A 334 -17.69 15.10 -10.40
C PHE A 334 -18.29 16.46 -10.79
N VAL A 335 -17.49 17.28 -11.46
CA VAL A 335 -17.85 18.64 -11.86
C VAL A 335 -17.55 18.86 -13.33
N GLU A 336 -18.55 19.32 -14.08
CA GLU A 336 -18.41 19.62 -15.51
C GLU A 336 -17.83 21.02 -15.79
N ASP A 337 -17.40 21.75 -14.77
CA ASP A 337 -16.82 23.09 -14.86
C ASP A 337 -15.50 23.17 -14.05
N ASP A 338 -14.81 24.31 -14.15
CA ASP A 338 -13.67 24.66 -13.31
C ASP A 338 -14.06 24.64 -11.81
N VAL A 339 -13.12 24.19 -10.96
CA VAL A 339 -13.37 24.02 -9.53
C VAL A 339 -12.33 24.74 -8.69
N TRP A 340 -12.76 25.60 -7.78
CA TRP A 340 -11.93 26.13 -6.71
C TRP A 340 -12.12 25.29 -5.45
N VAL A 341 -11.03 24.95 -4.76
CA VAL A 341 -11.09 24.05 -3.59
C VAL A 341 -10.28 24.62 -2.42
N GLU A 342 -10.86 24.58 -1.22
CA GLU A 342 -10.19 24.82 0.06
C GLU A 342 -10.92 24.13 1.24
N GLY A 343 -10.31 24.12 2.42
CA GLY A 343 -10.98 23.76 3.67
C GLY A 343 -10.40 22.54 4.38
N VAL A 344 -11.21 21.94 5.26
CA VAL A 344 -10.82 20.76 6.06
C VAL A 344 -11.61 19.54 5.59
N VAL A 345 -10.93 18.51 5.13
CA VAL A 345 -11.55 17.28 4.60
C VAL A 345 -11.68 16.24 5.70
N ASN A 346 -12.86 15.65 5.83
CA ASN A 346 -13.14 14.53 6.72
C ASN A 346 -13.88 13.46 5.90
N GLY A 347 -13.19 12.38 5.56
CA GLY A 347 -13.64 11.29 4.70
C GLY A 347 -12.71 11.00 3.52
N HIS A 348 -13.03 9.93 2.79
CA HIS A 348 -12.35 9.48 1.58
C HIS A 348 -13.09 10.01 0.34
N VAL A 349 -12.53 11.03 -0.31
CA VAL A 349 -13.21 11.77 -1.37
C VAL A 349 -12.29 12.11 -2.54
N THR A 350 -12.82 12.02 -3.76
CA THR A 350 -12.21 12.54 -4.98
C THR A 350 -13.11 13.60 -5.60
N VAL A 351 -12.52 14.73 -5.97
CA VAL A 351 -13.14 15.76 -6.82
C VAL A 351 -12.51 15.67 -8.22
N GLY A 352 -13.31 15.23 -9.18
CA GLY A 352 -12.96 15.22 -10.60
C GLY A 352 -13.55 16.43 -11.34
N ALA A 353 -12.73 17.16 -12.09
CA ALA A 353 -13.16 18.25 -12.96
C ALA A 353 -12.91 17.90 -14.43
N GLY A 354 -13.97 17.84 -15.24
CA GLY A 354 -13.84 17.52 -16.66
C GLY A 354 -15.15 17.55 -17.44
N ARG A 355 -15.04 17.63 -18.77
CA ARG A 355 -16.19 17.54 -19.69
C ARG A 355 -16.05 16.38 -20.66
N PHE A 356 -17.21 15.85 -21.09
CA PHE A 356 -17.30 14.81 -22.11
C PHE A 356 -18.13 15.27 -23.31
N PRO A 357 -17.72 14.97 -24.56
CA PRO A 357 -16.52 14.24 -24.95
C PRO A 357 -15.22 15.02 -24.63
N VAL A 358 -14.14 14.29 -24.37
CA VAL A 358 -12.84 14.87 -24.00
C VAL A 358 -12.26 15.62 -25.19
N LEU A 359 -12.17 16.95 -25.07
CA LEU A 359 -11.58 17.86 -26.06
C LEU A 359 -10.70 18.88 -25.34
N GLU A 360 -9.51 19.15 -25.90
CA GLU A 360 -8.53 20.08 -25.29
C GLU A 360 -9.11 21.48 -25.04
N SER A 361 -9.99 21.97 -25.91
CA SER A 361 -10.65 23.27 -25.76
C SER A 361 -11.68 23.33 -24.62
N THR A 362 -11.97 22.20 -23.98
CA THR A 362 -12.99 22.05 -22.93
C THR A 362 -12.46 21.38 -21.68
N TYR A 363 -11.13 21.24 -21.55
CA TYR A 363 -10.55 20.79 -20.29
C TYR A 363 -10.97 21.72 -19.17
N GLN A 364 -11.37 21.12 -18.05
CA GLN A 364 -11.68 21.85 -16.84
C GLN A 364 -10.46 21.80 -15.92
N GLU A 365 -10.29 22.88 -15.17
CA GLU A 365 -9.14 23.12 -14.31
C GLU A 365 -9.56 23.04 -12.83
N ILE A 366 -8.60 22.76 -11.96
CA ILE A 366 -8.79 22.84 -10.51
C ILE A 366 -7.85 23.90 -9.93
N TYR A 367 -8.38 24.70 -9.00
CA TYR A 367 -7.70 25.82 -8.37
C TYR A 367 -7.67 25.67 -6.85
N PRO A 368 -6.55 25.20 -6.26
CA PRO A 368 -6.34 25.24 -4.82
C PRO A 368 -6.17 26.70 -4.35
N VAL A 369 -7.21 27.29 -3.76
CA VAL A 369 -7.23 28.73 -3.39
C VAL A 369 -6.75 29.00 -1.97
N GLY A 370 -6.93 28.03 -1.09
CA GLY A 370 -6.64 28.15 0.33
C GLY A 370 -5.93 26.92 0.88
N ASN A 371 -5.83 26.85 2.20
CA ASN A 371 -5.32 25.65 2.84
C ASN A 371 -6.31 24.50 2.66
N ILE A 372 -5.78 23.33 2.33
CA ILE A 372 -6.51 22.07 2.30
C ILE A 372 -5.81 21.16 3.30
N THR A 373 -6.52 20.76 4.35
CA THR A 373 -5.97 19.90 5.40
C THR A 373 -6.92 18.75 5.67
N LEU A 374 -6.37 17.58 5.98
CA LEU A 374 -7.13 16.44 6.47
C LEU A 374 -7.51 16.67 7.94
N ASN A 375 -8.71 16.26 8.33
CA ASN A 375 -9.19 16.40 9.70
C ASN A 375 -8.38 15.53 10.67
N GLU A 376 -8.08 14.29 10.27
CA GLU A 376 -7.14 13.41 10.95
C GLU A 376 -6.04 12.91 9.99
N LYS A 377 -4.79 13.30 10.28
CA LYS A 377 -3.62 12.78 9.55
C LYS A 377 -3.40 11.31 9.90
N GLU A 378 -2.99 10.52 8.92
CA GLU A 378 -2.75 9.08 9.11
C GLU A 378 -4.04 8.28 9.44
N SER A 379 -5.21 8.80 9.03
CA SER A 379 -6.54 8.17 9.15
C SER A 379 -7.07 7.68 7.78
N ASP A 380 -8.36 7.37 7.71
CA ASP A 380 -9.16 7.15 6.51
C ASP A 380 -9.50 8.42 5.70
N ASP A 381 -9.15 9.60 6.22
CA ASP A 381 -9.31 10.88 5.52
C ASP A 381 -8.32 10.99 4.35
N VAL A 382 -8.83 11.08 3.12
CA VAL A 382 -8.02 11.23 1.89
C VAL A 382 -8.77 12.11 0.90
N LEU A 383 -8.08 13.09 0.32
CA LEU A 383 -8.57 13.90 -0.79
C LEU A 383 -7.79 13.61 -2.08
N GLY A 384 -8.52 13.24 -3.13
CA GLY A 384 -8.05 13.24 -4.51
C GLY A 384 -8.57 14.42 -5.29
N LEU A 385 -7.71 15.14 -6.02
CA LEU A 385 -8.10 16.17 -6.98
C LEU A 385 -7.64 15.77 -8.37
N ILE A 386 -8.58 15.59 -9.30
CA ILE A 386 -8.30 15.16 -10.67
C ILE A 386 -8.85 16.18 -11.66
N ALA A 387 -7.96 16.79 -12.45
CA ALA A 387 -8.33 17.71 -13.51
C ALA A 387 -8.00 17.11 -14.88
N GLN A 388 -8.88 17.29 -15.87
CA GLN A 388 -8.53 17.07 -17.28
C GLN A 388 -7.41 18.01 -17.72
N GLY A 389 -7.54 19.28 -17.33
CA GLY A 389 -6.60 20.35 -17.63
C GLY A 389 -5.57 20.54 -16.52
N ASP A 390 -5.22 21.79 -16.29
CA ASP A 390 -4.23 22.19 -15.31
C ASP A 390 -4.77 22.16 -13.87
N ILE A 391 -3.87 21.95 -12.92
CA ILE A 391 -4.10 22.34 -11.52
C ILE A 391 -3.25 23.58 -11.25
N VAL A 392 -3.92 24.73 -11.08
CA VAL A 392 -3.24 26.02 -11.07
C VAL A 392 -3.36 26.66 -9.69
N TYR A 393 -2.23 27.01 -9.10
CA TYR A 393 -2.22 27.82 -7.87
C TYR A 393 -2.52 29.30 -8.22
N PRO A 394 -3.68 29.86 -7.82
CA PRO A 394 -4.08 31.23 -8.20
C PRO A 394 -3.20 32.29 -7.54
N ARG A 395 -3.35 33.56 -7.91
CA ARG A 395 -2.51 34.61 -7.34
C ARG A 395 -2.77 34.80 -5.84
N ASN A 396 -4.03 34.78 -5.41
CA ASN A 396 -4.43 35.04 -4.04
C ASN A 396 -4.41 33.78 -3.15
N THR A 397 -3.31 33.05 -3.14
CA THR A 397 -3.08 31.97 -2.17
C THR A 397 -2.56 32.51 -0.82
N PRO A 398 -2.67 31.74 0.28
CA PRO A 398 -2.00 32.05 1.54
C PRO A 398 -0.49 32.25 1.38
N ASP A 399 0.12 33.03 2.26
CA ASP A 399 1.58 33.21 2.29
C ASP A 399 2.30 31.94 2.77
N ASP A 400 1.69 31.22 3.70
CA ASP A 400 2.07 29.89 4.15
C ASP A 400 0.92 28.94 3.83
N MET A 401 1.08 28.14 2.78
CA MET A 401 0.04 27.27 2.22
C MET A 401 0.32 25.81 2.56
N THR A 402 -0.70 25.11 3.06
CA THR A 402 -0.67 23.66 3.27
C THR A 402 -1.72 23.00 2.40
N LEU A 403 -1.30 21.98 1.65
CA LEU A 403 -2.15 21.23 0.73
C LEU A 403 -1.98 19.73 1.00
N GLU A 404 -2.99 19.13 1.63
CA GLU A 404 -3.01 17.72 1.98
C GLU A 404 -3.96 17.00 1.03
N ALA A 405 -3.44 16.55 -0.10
CA ALA A 405 -4.20 15.92 -1.19
C ALA A 405 -3.29 15.18 -2.16
N ALA A 406 -3.84 14.17 -2.83
CA ALA A 406 -3.29 13.66 -4.08
C ALA A 406 -3.81 14.51 -5.24
N LEU A 407 -2.92 15.01 -6.08
CA LEU A 407 -3.22 15.88 -7.22
C LEU A 407 -2.88 15.15 -8.52
N LEU A 408 -3.80 15.17 -9.47
CA LEU A 408 -3.59 14.61 -10.81
C LEU A 408 -4.07 15.58 -11.89
N SER A 409 -3.14 16.02 -12.75
CA SER A 409 -3.45 16.70 -14.00
C SER A 409 -3.26 15.72 -15.16
N GLN A 410 -4.37 15.38 -15.83
CA GLN A 410 -4.39 14.29 -16.81
C GLN A 410 -3.58 14.61 -18.07
N PHE A 411 -3.70 15.84 -18.58
CA PHE A 411 -3.10 16.22 -19.87
C PHE A 411 -2.17 17.43 -19.79
N LYS A 412 -2.08 18.10 -18.63
CA LYS A 412 -1.41 19.38 -18.48
C LYS A 412 -0.53 19.42 -17.22
N GLU A 413 -0.40 20.59 -16.60
CA GLU A 413 0.62 20.92 -15.61
C GLU A 413 -0.01 21.11 -14.23
N ILE A 414 0.78 20.87 -13.18
CA ILE A 414 0.50 21.34 -11.83
C ILE A 414 1.48 22.48 -11.54
N TYR A 415 1.01 23.73 -11.58
CA TYR A 415 1.93 24.87 -11.54
C TYR A 415 1.33 26.13 -10.94
N ARG A 416 2.22 27.07 -10.62
CA ARG A 416 1.87 28.45 -10.26
C ARG A 416 2.38 29.39 -11.36
N PRO A 417 1.51 30.19 -11.99
CA PRO A 417 1.91 31.18 -12.99
C PRO A 417 2.88 32.25 -12.44
N TYR A 418 3.60 32.91 -13.34
CA TYR A 418 4.50 33.99 -12.99
C TYR A 418 3.74 35.30 -12.75
N TYR A 419 3.46 35.63 -11.49
CA TYR A 419 2.80 36.89 -11.12
C TYR A 419 3.81 37.92 -10.63
N GLN A 420 3.74 39.14 -11.18
CA GLN A 420 4.63 40.23 -10.77
C GLN A 420 4.52 40.54 -9.27
N ASN A 421 5.68 40.57 -8.59
CA ASN A 421 5.80 40.88 -7.16
C ASN A 421 4.91 39.99 -6.26
N SER A 422 4.72 38.72 -6.63
CA SER A 422 3.93 37.76 -5.85
C SER A 422 4.83 36.72 -5.21
N ILE A 423 5.48 37.08 -4.11
CA ILE A 423 6.33 36.18 -3.34
C ILE A 423 5.52 35.65 -2.14
N LYS A 424 5.61 34.34 -1.90
CA LYS A 424 4.96 33.62 -0.81
C LYS A 424 6.03 32.94 0.05
N ASN A 425 5.75 32.72 1.33
CA ASN A 425 6.72 32.21 2.29
C ASN A 425 6.96 30.71 2.09
N SER A 426 5.91 29.90 2.15
CA SER A 426 6.02 28.45 2.12
C SER A 426 4.83 27.75 1.44
N LEU A 427 5.11 26.61 0.81
CA LEU A 427 4.13 25.64 0.35
C LEU A 427 4.54 24.27 0.87
N THR A 428 3.65 23.65 1.66
CA THR A 428 3.80 22.27 2.11
C THR A 428 2.73 21.43 1.44
N ILE A 429 3.14 20.40 0.71
CA ILE A 429 2.23 19.42 0.13
C ILE A 429 2.43 18.10 0.84
N PHE A 430 1.35 17.55 1.39
CA PHE A 430 1.31 16.21 1.97
C PHE A 430 0.41 15.34 1.07
N GLY A 431 1.01 14.44 0.30
CA GLY A 431 0.29 13.64 -0.68
C GLY A 431 1.14 13.27 -1.89
N SER A 432 0.54 13.36 -3.07
CA SER A 432 1.15 12.99 -4.36
C SER A 432 0.81 14.01 -5.43
N GLN A 433 1.72 14.24 -6.37
CA GLN A 433 1.51 15.10 -7.53
C GLN A 433 1.83 14.34 -8.82
N ILE A 434 0.83 14.24 -9.68
CA ILE A 434 0.92 13.50 -10.94
C ILE A 434 0.54 14.45 -12.07
N SER A 435 1.46 14.72 -13.01
CA SER A 435 1.17 15.60 -14.16
C SER A 435 1.78 15.09 -15.46
N TYR A 436 1.08 15.35 -16.56
CA TYR A 436 1.57 14.98 -17.89
C TYR A 436 2.60 15.98 -18.43
N ALA A 437 2.46 17.25 -18.09
CA ALA A 437 3.40 18.30 -18.48
C ALA A 437 4.09 18.90 -17.24
N GLY A 438 5.18 19.64 -17.50
CA GLY A 438 6.12 20.12 -16.50
C GLY A 438 5.49 21.09 -15.52
N GLY A 439 5.66 20.83 -14.23
CA GLY A 439 5.14 21.67 -13.18
C GLY A 439 6.15 22.68 -12.64
N GLY A 440 5.66 23.55 -11.76
CA GLY A 440 6.53 24.46 -11.03
C GLY A 440 5.79 25.54 -10.27
N VAL A 441 6.19 25.76 -9.02
CA VAL A 441 5.58 26.78 -8.15
C VAL A 441 6.50 27.95 -7.83
N LYS A 442 7.68 27.99 -8.46
CA LYS A 442 8.73 28.99 -8.23
C LYS A 442 9.25 29.53 -9.56
N TRP A 443 9.58 30.82 -9.56
CA TRP A 443 10.19 31.50 -10.70
C TRP A 443 11.44 32.26 -10.27
N GLY A 444 12.54 32.00 -10.97
CA GLY A 444 13.84 32.66 -10.76
C GLY A 444 14.65 32.10 -9.58
N ASN A 445 15.95 32.43 -9.59
CA ASN A 445 16.88 32.12 -8.52
C ASN A 445 17.76 33.38 -8.25
N PRO A 446 17.54 34.13 -7.15
CA PRO A 446 16.58 33.89 -6.07
C PRO A 446 15.11 34.02 -6.55
N VAL A 447 14.18 33.45 -5.78
CA VAL A 447 12.75 33.43 -6.14
C VAL A 447 12.19 34.85 -6.26
N VAL A 448 11.71 35.20 -7.45
CA VAL A 448 11.08 36.50 -7.76
C VAL A 448 9.54 36.43 -7.78
N SER A 449 8.99 35.23 -7.85
CA SER A 449 7.55 34.95 -7.75
C SER A 449 7.34 33.48 -7.39
N GLY A 450 6.28 33.21 -6.63
CA GLY A 450 5.95 31.89 -6.13
C GLY A 450 6.39 31.68 -4.69
N PHE A 451 6.49 30.42 -4.27
CA PHE A 451 6.77 30.06 -2.89
C PHE A 451 8.28 29.93 -2.65
N ILE A 452 8.81 30.63 -1.63
CA ILE A 452 10.24 30.58 -1.31
C ILE A 452 10.62 29.19 -0.84
N ASN A 453 9.96 28.66 0.18
CA ASN A 453 10.23 27.33 0.74
C ASN A 453 9.17 26.35 0.24
N THR A 454 9.58 25.17 -0.21
CA THR A 454 8.64 24.12 -0.63
C THR A 454 9.02 22.81 0.04
N SER A 455 8.06 22.17 0.70
CA SER A 455 8.24 20.85 1.29
C SER A 455 7.21 19.91 0.70
N TYR A 456 7.67 18.81 0.11
CA TYR A 456 6.82 17.80 -0.49
C TYR A 456 6.97 16.51 0.31
N ILE A 457 5.90 16.07 0.95
CA ILE A 457 5.87 14.95 1.86
C ILE A 457 4.91 13.92 1.30
N TYR A 458 5.40 12.70 1.08
CA TYR A 458 4.56 11.60 0.66
C TYR A 458 3.61 11.19 1.79
N ASP A 459 2.32 11.08 1.47
CA ASP A 459 1.34 10.49 2.37
C ASP A 459 1.33 8.96 2.21
N GLY A 460 1.87 8.25 3.20
CA GLY A 460 1.92 6.79 3.21
C GLY A 460 0.54 6.12 3.15
N ASN A 461 -0.54 6.82 3.52
CA ASN A 461 -1.90 6.32 3.38
C ASN A 461 -2.28 6.11 1.92
N LEU A 462 -1.77 6.93 0.99
CA LEU A 462 -2.11 6.83 -0.43
C LEU A 462 -1.64 5.54 -1.09
N ARG A 463 -0.76 4.77 -0.43
CA ARG A 463 -0.42 3.39 -0.84
C ARG A 463 -1.58 2.42 -0.63
N TYR A 464 -2.39 2.67 0.40
CA TYR A 464 -3.43 1.75 0.87
C TYR A 464 -4.85 2.27 0.62
N LEU A 465 -5.01 3.59 0.62
CA LEU A 465 -6.25 4.35 0.45
C LEU A 465 -6.10 5.26 -0.75
N VAL A 466 -6.00 4.64 -1.94
CA VAL A 466 -5.97 5.38 -3.19
C VAL A 466 -7.28 6.17 -3.31
N PRO A 467 -7.25 7.49 -3.59
CA PRO A 467 -8.50 8.23 -3.80
C PRO A 467 -9.30 7.61 -4.96
N PRO A 468 -10.63 7.54 -4.88
CA PRO A 468 -11.43 6.91 -5.93
C PRO A 468 -11.12 7.50 -7.31
N GLY A 469 -10.82 6.65 -8.28
CA GLY A 469 -10.49 7.05 -9.64
C GLY A 469 -9.10 7.65 -9.84
N PHE A 470 -8.14 7.35 -8.96
CA PHE A 470 -6.72 7.54 -9.28
C PHE A 470 -6.14 6.32 -10.00
N PRO A 471 -5.22 6.52 -10.95
CA PRO A 471 -4.65 5.47 -11.76
C PRO A 471 -3.80 4.53 -10.90
N VAL A 472 -3.95 3.25 -11.20
CA VAL A 472 -3.14 2.19 -10.62
C VAL A 472 -2.45 1.41 -11.74
N GLU A 473 -1.23 0.92 -11.52
CA GLU A 473 -0.54 0.13 -12.53
C GLU A 473 -1.27 -1.19 -12.80
N PRO A 474 -1.26 -1.75 -14.02
CA PRO A 474 -2.09 -2.90 -14.39
C PRO A 474 -1.63 -4.25 -13.80
N THR A 475 -0.57 -4.27 -12.98
CA THR A 475 0.01 -5.50 -12.42
C THR A 475 -0.09 -5.53 -10.89
N TYR A 476 -0.66 -6.60 -10.34
CA TYR A 476 -0.72 -6.81 -8.91
C TYR A 476 0.68 -6.92 -8.28
N GLU A 477 0.98 -6.06 -7.33
CA GLU A 477 2.14 -6.18 -6.45
C GLU A 477 1.76 -6.77 -5.09
N LEU A 478 2.71 -7.50 -4.51
CA LEU A 478 2.60 -8.01 -3.16
C LEU A 478 2.84 -6.85 -2.18
N ILE A 479 1.79 -6.44 -1.47
CA ILE A 479 1.86 -5.33 -0.52
C ILE A 479 2.38 -5.83 0.83
N SER A 480 1.80 -6.91 1.34
CA SER A 480 2.23 -7.54 2.59
C SER A 480 2.04 -9.04 2.56
N TRP A 481 2.90 -9.72 3.30
CA TRP A 481 2.88 -11.16 3.50
C TRP A 481 3.08 -11.43 4.98
N GLU A 482 2.16 -12.17 5.59
CA GLU A 482 2.27 -12.55 7.00
C GLU A 482 1.77 -13.96 7.23
N GLU A 483 2.42 -14.67 8.15
CA GLU A 483 1.88 -15.91 8.69
C GLU A 483 0.96 -15.57 9.85
N ILE A 484 -0.30 -16.00 9.75
CA ILE A 484 -1.32 -15.80 10.78
C ILE A 484 -1.31 -17.03 11.68
N GLU A 485 -0.88 -16.87 12.92
CA GLU A 485 -1.04 -17.91 13.93
C GLU A 485 -2.53 -18.07 14.25
N THR A 486 -3.03 -19.29 14.09
CA THR A 486 -4.42 -19.69 14.42
C THR A 486 -4.47 -20.49 15.70
#